data_AF-A0A174I470-F1
#
_entry.id   AF-A0A174I470-F1
#
_cell.length_a   1.000
_cell.length_b   1.000
_cell.length_c   1.000
_cell.angle_alpha   90.00
_cell.angle_beta   90.00
_cell.angle_gamma   90.00
#
_symmetry.space_group_name_H-M   'P 1'
#
loop_
_entity.id
_entity.type
_entity.pdbx_description
1 polymer ?
#
loop_
_entity_poly.entity_id
_entity_poly.type
_entity_poly.pdbx_seq_one_letter_code
_entity_poly.pdbx_strand_id
1 'polypeptide(L)'
;MDSEKKIIGRCPFCGSNVVKTCKGYRCENNTGEHPSCVLNINAIIGNRKMNDEEIAEFLEKRCILLDGFSTKEGKTFPTVLELADDGAVNMQSVIGRCPHCGGEVRVGTRAFNCSNYSNQEAPCSFAIWRNIGGHQLTLEEAKELCEKNITSSELEMYREDGSIYRKRLGLAPDKLQIVKI
;
A
#
# COMPACT_ATOMS: atom_id res chain seq x y z
N MET A 1 9.47 9.80 -38.37
CA MET A 1 8.92 10.60 -37.26
C MET A 1 9.14 9.78 -36.00
N ASP A 2 10.05 10.19 -35.13
CA ASP A 2 10.16 9.56 -33.81
C ASP A 2 8.84 9.82 -33.07
N SER A 3 8.11 8.77 -32.74
CA SER A 3 6.87 8.89 -31.98
C SER A 3 7.24 9.27 -30.54
N GLU A 4 6.75 10.42 -30.10
CA GLU A 4 6.92 10.90 -28.73
C GLU A 4 6.43 9.84 -27.72
N LYS A 5 7.27 9.51 -26.74
CA LYS A 5 6.97 8.52 -25.70
C LYS A 5 6.48 9.23 -24.44
N LYS A 6 5.39 8.75 -23.85
CA LYS A 6 4.96 9.20 -22.52
C LYS A 6 5.82 8.56 -21.43
N ILE A 7 6.65 9.34 -20.76
CA ILE A 7 7.45 8.93 -19.60
C ILE A 7 6.59 9.03 -18.34
N ILE A 8 6.56 7.96 -17.54
CA ILE A 8 5.79 7.87 -16.30
C ILE A 8 6.67 8.06 -15.06
N GLY A 9 7.92 7.60 -15.13
CA GLY A 9 8.85 7.70 -14.00
C GLY A 9 10.21 7.08 -14.31
N ARG A 10 11.01 6.90 -13.26
CA ARG A 10 12.33 6.24 -13.33
C ARG A 10 12.22 4.77 -12.91
N CYS A 11 12.94 3.91 -13.61
CA CYS A 11 12.98 2.49 -13.33
C CYS A 11 13.76 2.24 -12.03
N PRO A 12 13.18 1.58 -11.01
CA PRO A 12 13.86 1.34 -9.73
C PRO A 12 15.04 0.36 -9.83
N PHE A 13 15.16 -0.40 -10.93
CA PHE A 13 16.24 -1.37 -11.11
C PHE A 13 17.45 -0.83 -11.88
N CYS A 14 17.27 0.14 -12.77
CA CYS A 14 18.35 0.62 -13.65
C CYS A 14 18.37 2.15 -13.89
N GLY A 15 17.42 2.90 -13.34
CA GLY A 15 17.37 4.37 -13.44
C GLY A 15 16.92 4.94 -14.80
N SER A 16 16.80 4.11 -15.84
CA SER A 16 16.24 4.55 -17.14
C SER A 16 14.75 4.89 -17.07
N ASN A 17 14.20 5.50 -18.12
CA ASN A 17 12.78 5.88 -18.10
C ASN A 17 11.87 4.64 -18.14
N VAL A 18 10.71 4.78 -17.51
CA VAL A 18 9.57 3.89 -17.69
C VAL A 18 8.57 4.59 -18.58
N VAL A 19 8.19 3.93 -19.67
CA VAL A 19 7.27 4.49 -20.66
C VAL A 19 5.94 3.77 -20.65
N LYS A 20 4.88 4.50 -20.95
CA LYS A 20 3.55 3.93 -21.14
C LYS A 20 3.46 3.25 -22.50
N THR A 21 2.82 2.09 -22.53
CA THR A 21 2.57 1.27 -23.72
C THR A 21 1.09 0.89 -23.79
N CYS A 22 0.65 0.29 -24.89
CA CYS A 22 -0.73 -0.20 -25.02
C CYS A 22 -1.07 -1.35 -24.05
N LYS A 23 -0.06 -2.07 -23.53
CA LYS A 23 -0.25 -3.21 -22.60
C LYS A 23 -0.02 -2.85 -21.13
N GLY A 24 0.59 -1.69 -20.85
CA GLY A 24 1.07 -1.37 -19.51
C GLY A 24 2.24 -0.40 -19.53
N TYR A 25 3.20 -0.62 -18.66
CA TYR A 25 4.31 0.28 -18.35
C TYR A 25 5.60 -0.52 -18.38
N ARG A 26 6.61 -0.03 -19.08
CA ARG A 26 7.82 -0.81 -19.33
C ARG A 26 9.06 0.05 -19.27
N CYS A 27 10.13 -0.48 -18.69
CA CYS A 27 11.43 0.19 -18.78
C CYS A 27 11.90 0.24 -20.25
N GLU A 28 12.51 1.34 -20.67
CA GLU A 28 13.06 1.44 -22.02
C GLU A 28 14.11 0.37 -22.34
N ASN A 29 14.82 -0.12 -21.30
CA ASN A 29 15.82 -1.19 -21.42
C ASN A 29 15.22 -2.61 -21.36
N ASN A 30 13.90 -2.74 -21.19
CA ASN A 30 13.18 -4.01 -21.30
C ASN A 30 12.62 -4.14 -22.73
N THR A 31 13.51 -4.16 -23.73
CA THR A 31 13.15 -4.28 -25.16
C THR A 31 14.15 -5.16 -25.91
N GLY A 32 13.77 -5.67 -27.09
CA GLY A 32 14.61 -6.55 -27.93
C GLY A 32 14.61 -8.01 -27.50
N GLU A 33 15.45 -8.83 -28.16
CA GLU A 33 15.59 -10.28 -27.89
C GLU A 33 16.32 -10.57 -26.57
N HIS A 34 17.17 -9.63 -26.12
CA HIS A 34 17.96 -9.75 -24.90
C HIS A 34 17.80 -8.49 -24.02
N PRO A 35 16.67 -8.34 -23.31
CA PRO A 35 16.42 -7.18 -22.46
C PRO A 35 17.42 -7.12 -21.30
N SER A 36 17.96 -5.94 -21.02
CA SER A 36 18.93 -5.71 -19.93
C SER A 36 18.26 -5.26 -18.62
N CYS A 37 16.94 -5.09 -18.62
CA CYS A 37 16.14 -4.77 -17.43
C CYS A 37 14.89 -5.65 -17.38
N VAL A 38 14.42 -5.98 -16.18
CA VAL A 38 13.25 -6.86 -15.95
C VAL A 38 11.91 -6.15 -15.85
N LEU A 39 11.90 -4.82 -15.67
CA LEU A 39 10.67 -4.08 -15.36
C LEU A 39 9.67 -4.07 -16.52
N ASN A 40 8.54 -4.74 -16.31
CA ASN A 40 7.37 -4.72 -17.17
C ASN A 40 6.09 -4.90 -16.33
N ILE A 41 5.30 -3.85 -16.17
CA ILE A 41 4.08 -3.81 -15.36
C ILE A 41 2.86 -3.76 -16.27
N ASN A 42 1.91 -4.68 -16.11
CA ASN A 42 0.67 -4.68 -16.87
C ASN A 42 -0.23 -3.48 -16.50
N ALA A 43 -0.98 -2.95 -17.47
CA ALA A 43 -1.96 -1.86 -17.21
C ALA A 43 -3.13 -2.30 -16.33
N ILE A 44 -3.38 -3.61 -16.22
CA ILE A 44 -4.46 -4.20 -15.42
C ILE A 44 -3.83 -5.19 -14.44
N ILE A 45 -4.10 -4.99 -13.15
CA ILE A 45 -3.64 -5.84 -12.05
C ILE A 45 -4.85 -6.17 -11.19
N GLY A 46 -5.11 -7.43 -10.88
CA GLY A 46 -6.22 -7.84 -10.02
C GLY A 46 -7.59 -7.29 -10.47
N ASN A 47 -7.88 -7.35 -11.78
CA ASN A 47 -9.08 -6.81 -12.42
C ASN A 47 -9.29 -5.30 -12.28
N ARG A 48 -8.22 -4.55 -11.95
CA ARG A 48 -8.23 -3.10 -11.79
C ARG A 48 -7.26 -2.46 -12.77
N LYS A 49 -7.73 -1.41 -13.47
CA LYS A 49 -6.87 -0.60 -14.35
C LYS A 49 -6.04 0.38 -13.51
N MET A 50 -4.74 0.40 -13.76
CA MET A 50 -3.80 1.31 -13.09
C MET A 50 -3.72 2.65 -13.82
N ASN A 51 -3.75 3.76 -13.10
CA ASN A 51 -3.51 5.09 -13.67
C ASN A 51 -2.00 5.46 -13.66
N ASP A 52 -1.67 6.60 -14.25
CA ASP A 52 -0.26 7.00 -14.45
C ASP A 52 0.39 7.43 -13.14
N GLU A 53 -0.38 8.11 -12.28
CA GLU A 53 0.04 8.62 -10.98
C GLU A 53 0.34 7.47 -10.01
N GLU A 54 -0.52 6.46 -9.95
CA GLU A 54 -0.32 5.24 -9.15
C GLU A 54 0.92 4.47 -9.57
N ILE A 55 1.20 4.40 -10.87
CA ILE A 55 2.39 3.71 -11.36
C ILE A 55 3.64 4.53 -11.06
N ALA A 56 3.59 5.86 -11.21
CA ALA A 56 4.71 6.71 -10.82
C ALA A 56 5.04 6.52 -9.33
N GLU A 57 4.03 6.54 -8.45
CA GLU A 57 4.21 6.27 -7.01
C GLU A 57 4.72 4.84 -6.76
N PHE A 58 4.21 3.84 -7.48
CA PHE A 58 4.64 2.46 -7.34
C PHE A 58 6.10 2.24 -7.73
N LEU A 59 6.58 2.94 -8.77
CA LEU A 59 7.98 2.90 -9.19
C LEU A 59 8.91 3.52 -8.15
N GLU A 60 8.46 4.59 -7.49
CA GLU A 60 9.23 5.28 -6.44
C GLU A 60 9.28 4.46 -5.15
N LYS A 61 8.12 4.05 -4.64
CA LYS A 61 8.00 3.40 -3.33
C LYS A 61 8.26 1.90 -3.37
N ARG A 62 8.14 1.26 -4.54
CA ARG A 62 8.11 -0.20 -4.74
C ARG A 62 7.01 -0.94 -3.98
N CYS A 63 6.21 -0.23 -3.18
CA CYS A 63 5.18 -0.77 -2.31
C CYS A 63 4.09 0.30 -2.14
N ILE A 64 2.86 0.02 -2.55
CA ILE A 64 1.73 0.96 -2.40
C ILE A 64 0.44 0.23 -2.01
N LEU A 65 -0.35 0.85 -1.13
CA LEU A 65 -1.69 0.37 -0.76
C LEU A 65 -2.73 0.96 -1.72
N LEU A 66 -3.50 0.09 -2.39
CA LEU A 66 -4.57 0.52 -3.29
C LEU A 66 -5.88 -0.23 -3.02
N ASP A 67 -6.97 0.45 -3.35
CA ASP A 67 -8.34 -0.06 -3.28
C ASP A 67 -8.89 -0.37 -4.68
N GLY A 68 -10.00 -1.09 -4.75
CA GLY A 68 -10.75 -1.28 -6.00
C GLY A 68 -10.29 -2.47 -6.86
N PHE A 69 -9.46 -3.37 -6.32
CA PHE A 69 -9.25 -4.69 -6.93
C PHE A 69 -10.51 -5.53 -6.76
N SER A 70 -10.71 -6.52 -7.64
CA SER A 70 -11.86 -7.40 -7.56
C SER A 70 -11.53 -8.84 -7.91
N THR A 71 -12.23 -9.78 -7.27
CA THR A 71 -12.17 -11.19 -7.66
C THR A 71 -12.91 -11.40 -8.99
N LYS A 72 -12.83 -12.60 -9.57
CA LYS A 72 -13.58 -12.93 -10.79
C LYS A 72 -15.10 -12.84 -10.57
N GLU A 73 -15.54 -13.06 -9.34
CA GLU A 73 -16.92 -12.98 -8.89
C GLU A 73 -17.36 -11.53 -8.55
N GLY A 74 -16.47 -10.54 -8.74
CA GLY A 74 -16.78 -9.12 -8.55
C GLY A 74 -16.67 -8.61 -7.11
N LYS A 75 -16.26 -9.45 -6.15
CA LYS A 75 -16.02 -8.99 -4.77
C LYS A 75 -14.80 -8.07 -4.75
N THR A 76 -14.98 -6.84 -4.29
CA THR A 76 -13.88 -5.87 -4.20
C THR A 76 -13.05 -6.07 -2.94
N PHE A 77 -11.76 -5.80 -3.04
CA PHE A 77 -10.84 -5.85 -1.92
C PHE A 77 -9.69 -4.85 -2.10
N PRO A 78 -9.14 -4.34 -0.99
CA PRO A 78 -7.90 -3.59 -1.00
C PRO A 78 -6.69 -4.52 -0.86
N THR A 79 -5.53 -4.12 -1.36
CA THR A 79 -4.28 -4.82 -1.11
C THR A 79 -3.09 -3.88 -1.26
N VAL A 80 -1.94 -4.30 -0.73
CA VAL A 80 -0.66 -3.72 -1.08
C VAL A 80 -0.16 -4.35 -2.37
N LEU A 81 0.31 -3.54 -3.31
CA LEU A 81 1.14 -3.98 -4.43
C LEU A 81 2.60 -3.86 -4.02
N GLU A 82 3.40 -4.89 -4.33
CA GLU A 82 4.84 -4.92 -4.07
C GLU A 82 5.58 -5.29 -5.36
N LEU A 83 6.61 -4.51 -5.69
CA LEU A 83 7.50 -4.77 -6.82
C LEU A 83 8.74 -5.53 -6.34
N ALA A 84 8.78 -6.84 -6.61
CA ALA A 84 9.89 -7.71 -6.25
C ALA A 84 11.15 -7.44 -7.09
N ASP A 85 12.31 -7.94 -6.64
CA ASP A 85 13.61 -7.69 -7.29
C ASP A 85 13.76 -8.37 -8.67
N ASP A 86 12.95 -9.38 -8.95
CA ASP A 86 12.85 -10.03 -10.26
C ASP A 86 11.90 -9.31 -11.23
N GLY A 87 11.27 -8.20 -10.79
CA GLY A 87 10.29 -7.44 -11.55
C GLY A 87 8.85 -7.94 -11.41
N ALA A 88 8.59 -8.98 -10.62
CA ALA A 88 7.23 -9.45 -10.36
C ALA A 88 6.44 -8.43 -9.54
N VAL A 89 5.15 -8.27 -9.86
CA VAL A 89 4.21 -7.46 -9.09
C VAL A 89 3.33 -8.37 -8.25
N ASN A 90 3.53 -8.33 -6.94
CA ASN A 90 2.84 -9.18 -5.97
C ASN A 90 1.72 -8.42 -5.28
N MET A 91 0.64 -9.12 -4.94
CA MET A 91 -0.46 -8.59 -4.12
C MET A 91 -0.34 -9.15 -2.70
N GLN A 92 0.02 -8.30 -1.74
CA GLN A 92 0.20 -8.67 -0.33
C GLN A 92 -0.87 -7.97 0.53
N SER A 93 -1.72 -8.76 1.18
CA SER A 93 -2.72 -8.20 2.10
C SER A 93 -2.19 -8.02 3.52
N VAL A 94 -1.07 -8.66 3.87
CA VAL A 94 -0.47 -8.60 5.21
C VAL A 94 0.47 -7.41 5.29
N ILE A 95 0.29 -6.58 6.32
CA ILE A 95 1.14 -5.40 6.56
C ILE A 95 2.10 -5.59 7.73
N GLY A 96 1.86 -6.56 8.62
CA GLY A 96 2.69 -6.76 9.80
C GLY A 96 2.09 -7.79 10.76
N ARG A 97 2.69 -7.90 11.95
CA ARG A 97 2.19 -8.74 13.05
C ARG A 97 1.34 -7.92 14.01
N CYS A 98 0.30 -8.56 14.54
CA CYS A 98 -0.61 -7.96 15.50
C CYS A 98 0.13 -7.75 16.83
N PRO A 99 0.25 -6.52 17.33
CA PRO A 99 1.00 -6.22 18.54
C PRO A 99 0.31 -6.76 19.81
N HIS A 100 -1.00 -7.08 19.71
CA HIS A 100 -1.79 -7.69 20.79
C HIS A 100 -1.64 -9.21 20.87
N CYS A 101 -1.83 -9.94 19.75
CA CYS A 101 -1.91 -11.41 19.76
C CYS A 101 -0.89 -12.15 18.87
N GLY A 102 -0.03 -11.43 18.13
CA GLY A 102 0.96 -12.03 17.22
C GLY A 102 0.41 -12.56 15.89
N GLY A 103 -0.92 -12.54 15.67
CA GLY A 103 -1.54 -12.85 14.38
C GLY A 103 -1.11 -11.90 13.25
N GLU A 104 -1.56 -12.13 12.03
CA GLU A 104 -1.25 -11.21 10.92
C GLU A 104 -2.19 -10.00 10.96
N VAL A 105 -1.69 -8.82 10.62
CA VAL A 105 -2.53 -7.63 10.39
C VAL A 105 -2.72 -7.48 8.90
N ARG A 106 -3.97 -7.48 8.45
CA ARG A 106 -4.35 -7.46 7.04
C ARG A 106 -5.07 -6.17 6.67
N VAL A 107 -4.82 -5.69 5.46
CA VAL A 107 -5.55 -4.56 4.89
C VAL A 107 -7.02 -4.93 4.71
N GLY A 108 -7.92 -4.09 5.24
CA GLY A 108 -9.34 -4.11 4.96
C GLY A 108 -9.83 -2.75 4.46
N THR A 109 -11.08 -2.70 3.99
CA THR A 109 -11.64 -1.50 3.35
C THR A 109 -11.68 -0.29 4.29
N ARG A 110 -11.95 -0.51 5.58
CA ARG A 110 -12.09 0.57 6.58
C ARG A 110 -10.94 0.63 7.59
N ALA A 111 -10.25 -0.49 7.79
CA ALA A 111 -9.25 -0.67 8.82
C ALA A 111 -8.25 -1.74 8.41
N PHE A 112 -7.08 -1.71 9.01
CA PHE A 112 -6.15 -2.83 9.06
C PHE A 112 -6.56 -3.72 10.23
N ASN A 113 -6.90 -4.99 9.98
CA ASN A 113 -7.52 -5.86 10.96
C ASN A 113 -6.62 -7.04 11.30
N CYS A 114 -6.59 -7.46 12.56
CA CYS A 114 -6.00 -8.73 12.93
C CYS A 114 -6.72 -9.90 12.23
N SER A 115 -5.98 -10.86 11.69
CA SER A 115 -6.49 -12.08 11.05
C SER A 115 -7.29 -12.97 12.00
N ASN A 116 -7.06 -12.83 13.31
CA ASN A 116 -7.70 -13.65 14.34
C ASN A 116 -9.04 -13.06 14.84
N TYR A 117 -9.58 -12.01 14.20
CA TYR A 117 -10.83 -11.38 14.62
C TYR A 117 -12.03 -12.35 14.67
N SER A 118 -12.03 -13.37 13.80
CA SER A 118 -13.07 -14.40 13.72
C SER A 118 -12.65 -15.74 14.30
N ASN A 119 -11.52 -15.81 15.01
CA ASN A 119 -11.11 -17.04 15.71
C ASN A 119 -12.10 -17.32 16.85
N GLN A 120 -12.64 -18.54 16.93
CA GLN A 120 -13.66 -18.91 17.92
C GLN A 120 -13.09 -19.11 19.33
N GLU A 121 -11.85 -19.57 19.46
CA GLU A 121 -11.22 -19.89 20.74
C GLU A 121 -10.49 -18.68 21.33
N ALA A 122 -9.80 -17.91 20.49
CA ALA A 122 -9.01 -16.75 20.88
C ALA A 122 -9.23 -15.57 19.90
N PRO A 123 -10.42 -14.94 19.92
CA PRO A 123 -10.71 -13.80 19.06
C PRO A 123 -9.81 -12.61 19.39
N CYS A 124 -9.36 -11.88 18.37
CA CYS A 124 -8.61 -10.65 18.54
C CYS A 124 -9.23 -9.49 17.77
N SER A 125 -9.75 -8.51 18.50
CA SER A 125 -10.42 -7.32 17.95
C SER A 125 -9.46 -6.19 17.56
N PHE A 126 -8.14 -6.42 17.56
CA PHE A 126 -7.18 -5.39 17.18
C PHE A 126 -7.44 -4.91 15.75
N ALA A 127 -7.63 -3.60 15.62
CA ALA A 127 -7.84 -2.94 14.35
C ALA A 127 -7.27 -1.52 14.37
N ILE A 128 -6.69 -1.11 13.24
CA ILE A 128 -6.18 0.23 13.00
C ILE A 128 -7.09 0.87 11.94
N TRP A 129 -7.90 1.85 12.32
CA TRP A 129 -8.76 2.55 11.36
C TRP A 129 -7.92 3.30 10.32
N ARG A 130 -8.34 3.24 9.05
CA ARG A 130 -7.65 3.94 7.96
C ARG A 130 -7.85 5.46 8.00
N ASN A 131 -8.84 5.93 8.74
CA ASN A 131 -9.03 7.34 9.03
C ASN A 131 -9.12 7.57 10.53
N ILE A 132 -8.25 8.42 11.08
CA ILE A 132 -8.24 8.75 12.51
C ILE A 132 -8.13 10.27 12.65
N GLY A 133 -9.20 10.90 13.16
CA GLY A 133 -9.23 12.36 13.31
C GLY A 133 -9.08 13.10 11.99
N GLY A 134 -9.60 12.55 10.88
CA GLY A 134 -9.49 13.12 9.55
C GLY A 134 -8.16 12.83 8.83
N HIS A 135 -7.16 12.31 9.54
CA HIS A 135 -5.91 11.83 8.93
C HIS A 135 -6.14 10.51 8.21
N GLN A 136 -5.80 10.43 6.92
CA GLN A 136 -5.80 9.18 6.18
C GLN A 136 -4.48 8.44 6.43
N LEU A 137 -4.55 7.34 7.17
CA LEU A 137 -3.39 6.59 7.58
C LEU A 137 -2.67 5.95 6.38
N THR A 138 -1.37 6.19 6.28
CA THR A 138 -0.52 5.58 5.26
C THR A 138 -0.18 4.12 5.60
N LEU A 139 0.31 3.37 4.60
CA LEU A 139 0.78 2.01 4.83
C LEU A 139 1.97 1.99 5.81
N GLU A 140 2.88 2.95 5.66
CA GLU A 140 4.06 3.11 6.49
C GLU A 140 3.67 3.39 7.94
N GLU A 141 2.75 4.32 8.19
CA GLU A 141 2.24 4.62 9.54
C GLU A 141 1.55 3.40 10.17
N ALA A 142 0.76 2.64 9.40
CA ALA A 142 0.14 1.41 9.89
C ALA A 142 1.18 0.33 10.25
N LYS A 143 2.25 0.20 9.46
CA LYS A 143 3.39 -0.68 9.75
C LYS A 143 4.10 -0.23 11.02
N GLU A 144 4.35 1.07 11.19
CA GLU A 144 4.96 1.61 12.40
C GLU A 144 4.13 1.33 13.65
N LEU A 145 2.81 1.43 13.57
CA LEU A 145 1.92 1.07 14.68
C LEU A 145 2.00 -0.43 15.03
N CYS A 146 2.18 -1.31 14.03
CA CYS A 146 2.36 -2.74 14.27
C CYS A 146 3.72 -3.06 14.91
N GLU A 147 4.79 -2.39 14.48
CA GLU A 147 6.17 -2.69 14.87
C GLU A 147 6.62 -1.95 16.13
N LYS A 148 6.32 -0.65 16.20
CA LYS A 148 6.84 0.29 17.21
C LYS A 148 5.77 0.66 18.24
N ASN A 149 4.52 0.26 18.02
CA ASN A 149 3.34 0.66 18.81
C ASN A 149 3.06 2.18 18.81
N ILE A 150 3.75 2.96 17.98
CA ILE A 150 3.62 4.42 17.88
C ILE A 150 4.17 4.91 16.54
N THR A 151 3.54 5.94 15.96
CA THR A 151 4.06 6.61 14.76
C THR A 151 5.32 7.40 15.09
N SER A 152 6.29 7.44 14.17
CA SER A 152 7.56 8.15 14.36
C SER A 152 7.39 9.67 14.48
N SER A 153 6.43 10.22 13.74
CA SER A 153 6.16 11.67 13.67
C SER A 153 4.73 12.00 14.11
N GLU A 154 4.50 13.26 14.45
CA GLU A 154 3.15 13.78 14.63
C GLU A 154 2.42 13.81 13.28
N LEU A 155 1.12 13.48 13.32
CA LEU A 155 0.24 13.47 12.16
C LEU A 155 -0.70 14.66 12.23
N GLU A 156 -1.02 15.22 11.07
CA GLU A 156 -1.99 16.28 10.95
C GLU A 156 -3.41 15.74 11.08
N MET A 157 -4.20 16.31 11.98
CA MET A 157 -5.57 15.92 12.24
C MET A 157 -6.48 17.14 12.28
N TYR A 158 -7.78 16.91 12.09
CA TYR A 158 -8.79 17.95 11.94
C TYR A 158 -9.86 17.80 13.01
N ARG A 159 -10.24 18.92 13.63
CA ARG A 159 -11.41 19.01 14.51
C ARG A 159 -12.68 19.20 13.68
N GLU A 160 -13.84 19.11 14.34
CA GLU A 160 -15.15 19.34 13.70
C GLU A 160 -15.29 20.76 13.12
N ASP A 161 -14.62 21.75 13.74
CA ASP A 161 -14.58 23.14 13.26
C ASP A 161 -13.55 23.37 12.13
N GLY A 162 -12.89 22.31 11.65
CA GLY A 162 -11.86 22.36 10.62
C GLY A 162 -10.48 22.79 11.12
N SER A 163 -10.32 23.15 12.39
CA SER A 163 -9.02 23.52 12.94
C SER A 163 -8.06 22.34 12.98
N ILE A 164 -6.80 22.60 12.63
CA ILE A 164 -5.74 21.61 12.61
C ILE A 164 -5.16 21.43 14.00
N TYR A 165 -4.87 20.19 14.37
CA TYR A 165 -4.00 19.84 15.50
C TYR A 165 -3.07 18.70 15.10
N ARG A 166 -1.96 18.57 15.82
CA ARG A 166 -0.94 17.54 15.54
C ARG A 166 -0.75 16.67 16.77
N LYS A 167 -0.74 15.35 16.54
CA LYS A 167 -0.59 14.32 17.56
C LYS A 167 0.11 13.11 16.98
N ARG A 168 0.83 12.36 17.81
CA ARG A 168 1.27 11.01 17.42
C ARG A 168 0.11 10.04 17.62
N LEU A 169 0.09 8.98 16.84
CA LEU A 169 -0.79 7.84 17.10
C LEU A 169 0.03 6.75 17.77
N GLY A 170 -0.47 6.21 18.87
CA GLY A 170 0.13 5.07 19.55
C GLY A 170 -0.90 4.07 20.03
N LEU A 171 -0.44 2.94 20.55
CA LEU A 171 -1.32 1.93 21.13
C LEU A 171 -1.59 2.25 22.60
N ALA A 172 -2.83 2.01 23.03
CA ALA A 172 -3.17 1.93 24.45
C ALA A 172 -2.35 0.80 25.14
N PRO A 173 -2.21 0.80 26.48
CA PRO A 173 -1.46 -0.24 27.19
C PRO A 173 -1.93 -1.67 26.93
N ASP A 174 -3.24 -1.86 26.70
CA ASP A 174 -3.84 -3.15 26.33
C ASP A 174 -3.58 -3.55 24.87
N LYS A 175 -3.00 -2.65 24.07
CA LYS A 175 -2.74 -2.79 22.63
C LYS A 175 -3.96 -3.10 21.78
N LEU A 176 -5.18 -2.83 22.26
CA LEU A 176 -6.42 -3.06 21.51
C LEU A 176 -6.93 -1.79 20.85
N GLN A 177 -6.49 -0.61 21.30
CA GLN A 177 -6.97 0.68 20.81
C GLN A 177 -5.83 1.56 20.33
N ILE A 178 -6.11 2.35 19.28
CA ILE A 178 -5.25 3.46 18.86
C ILE A 178 -5.63 4.70 19.65
N VAL A 179 -4.65 5.35 20.26
CA VAL A 179 -4.79 6.58 21.04
C VAL A 179 -3.96 7.71 20.44
N LYS A 180 -4.41 8.94 20.64
CA LYS A 180 -3.69 10.16 20.23
C LYS A 180 -2.85 10.63 21.42
N ILE A 181 -1.53 10.68 21.25
CA ILE A 181 -0.54 11.00 22.30
C ILE A 181 -0.03 12.43 22.08
#